data_AF-A0A945CPN5-F1
#
_entry.id   AF-A0A945CPN5-F1
#
_cell.length_a   1.000
_cell.length_b   1.000
_cell.length_c   1.000
_cell.angle_alpha   90.00
_cell.angle_beta   90.00
_cell.angle_gamma   90.00
#
_symmetry.space_group_name_H-M   'P 1'
#
loop_
_entity.id
_entity.type
_entity.pdbx_description
1 polymer ?
#
loop_
_entity_poly.entity_id
_entity_poly.type
_entity_poly.pdbx_seq_one_letter_code
_entity_poly.pdbx_strand_id
1 'polypeptide(L)'
;MSATSLRTAAAARNLQIGAAVAAGPLQDDRLYAETLGREFGLVTPENVAKFGPVHPEQDRYHFGPLDAIVEFAGRHQMQARGHTLVWHSQLADWVTAAERSPEGWRGLLSD
;
A
#
# COMPACT_ATOMS: atom_id res chain seq x y z
N MET A 1 24.47 20.09 14.20
CA MET A 1 23.16 20.52 13.69
C MET A 1 22.47 19.28 13.14
N SER A 2 21.32 18.88 13.69
CA SER A 2 20.56 17.75 13.11
C SER A 2 20.09 18.16 11.73
N ALA A 3 20.37 17.35 10.70
CA ALA A 3 19.92 17.64 9.35
C ALA A 3 18.38 17.66 9.31
N THR A 4 17.79 18.67 8.67
CA THR A 4 16.33 18.77 8.49
C THR A 4 15.85 17.57 7.67
N SER A 5 14.86 16.82 8.19
CA SER A 5 14.27 15.69 7.45
C SER A 5 13.55 16.16 6.18
N LEU A 6 13.41 15.26 5.20
CA LEU A 6 12.69 15.57 3.96
C LEU A 6 11.24 16.01 4.22
N ARG A 7 10.52 15.32 5.11
CA ARG A 7 9.14 15.67 5.49
C ARG A 7 9.03 17.05 6.15
N THR A 8 10.01 17.43 6.97
CA THR A 8 10.06 18.78 7.56
C THR A 8 10.31 19.83 6.49
N ALA A 9 11.25 19.58 5.57
CA ALA A 9 11.56 20.51 4.48
C ALA A 9 10.40 20.67 3.48
N ALA A 10 9.65 19.60 3.22
CA ALA A 10 8.45 19.60 2.39
C ALA A 10 7.28 20.34 3.08
N ALA A 11 7.03 20.08 4.36
CA ALA A 11 5.98 20.74 5.12
C ALA A 11 6.17 22.27 5.19
N ALA A 12 7.42 22.74 5.35
CA ALA A 12 7.75 24.17 5.29
C ALA A 12 7.40 24.85 3.95
N ARG A 13 7.10 24.06 2.91
CA ARG A 13 6.69 24.52 1.58
C ARG A 13 5.25 24.14 1.24
N ASN A 14 4.45 23.69 2.22
CA ASN A 14 3.10 23.17 2.03
C ASN A 14 3.03 21.99 1.04
N LEU A 15 4.09 21.17 1.01
CA LEU A 15 4.17 19.97 0.18
C LEU A 15 4.17 18.73 1.07
N GLN A 16 3.63 17.64 0.51
CA GLN A 16 3.71 16.30 1.10
C GLN A 16 4.75 15.49 0.35
N ILE A 17 5.62 14.81 1.08
CA ILE A 17 6.58 13.86 0.52
C ILE A 17 6.36 12.48 1.13
N GLY A 18 6.39 11.46 0.29
CA GLY A 18 6.17 10.07 0.66
C GLY A 18 7.02 9.10 -0.13
N ALA A 19 6.90 7.83 0.21
CA ALA A 19 7.58 6.73 -0.45
C ALA A 19 6.61 5.59 -0.79
N ALA A 20 6.93 4.84 -1.85
CA ALA A 20 6.36 3.52 -2.08
C ALA A 20 7.06 2.53 -1.14
N VAL A 21 6.29 1.65 -0.49
CA VAL A 21 6.77 0.82 0.62
C VAL A 21 6.51 -0.66 0.35
N ALA A 22 7.56 -1.46 0.48
CA ALA A 22 7.51 -2.91 0.41
C ALA A 22 7.40 -3.50 1.84
N ALA A 23 6.46 -4.43 2.05
CA ALA A 23 6.18 -4.97 3.39
C ALA A 23 7.35 -5.77 3.99
N GLY A 24 8.02 -6.61 3.19
CA GLY A 24 9.17 -7.40 3.64
C GLY A 24 10.33 -6.52 4.14
N PRO A 25 10.89 -5.63 3.31
CA PRO A 25 11.92 -4.69 3.76
C PRO A 25 11.51 -3.84 4.96
N LEU A 26 10.24 -3.43 5.05
CA LEU A 26 9.75 -2.69 6.21
C LEU A 26 9.85 -3.50 7.52
N GLN A 27 9.66 -4.82 7.46
CA GLN A 27 9.69 -5.72 8.61
C GLN A 27 11.12 -6.20 8.93
N ASP A 28 11.91 -6.49 7.90
CA ASP A 28 13.17 -7.22 8.03
C ASP A 28 14.41 -6.30 8.01
N ASP A 29 14.29 -5.06 7.52
CA ASP A 29 15.39 -4.11 7.44
C ASP A 29 15.16 -2.89 8.35
N ARG A 30 15.91 -2.87 9.46
CA ARG A 30 15.89 -1.77 10.43
C ARG A 30 16.25 -0.42 9.80
N LEU A 31 17.25 -0.37 8.92
CA LEU A 31 17.68 0.90 8.30
C LEU A 31 16.62 1.43 7.33
N TYR A 32 15.93 0.52 6.63
CA TYR A 32 14.78 0.85 5.79
C TYR A 32 13.68 1.51 6.64
N ALA A 33 13.26 0.85 7.72
CA ALA A 33 12.21 1.36 8.61
C ALA A 33 12.59 2.70 9.28
N GLU A 34 13.83 2.83 9.78
CA GLU A 34 14.31 4.06 10.40
C GLU A 34 14.37 5.24 9.41
N THR A 35 14.86 4.97 8.19
CA THR A 35 14.92 6.00 7.14
C THR A 35 13.52 6.42 6.71
N LEU A 36 12.62 5.45 6.50
CA LEU A 36 11.23 5.73 6.16
C LEU A 36 10.56 6.60 7.25
N GLY A 37 10.67 6.15 8.51
CA GLY A 37 10.11 6.79 9.70
C GLY A 37 10.58 8.24 9.90
N ARG A 38 11.85 8.51 9.60
CA ARG A 38 12.48 9.82 9.76
C ARG A 38 12.15 10.76 8.61
N GLU A 39 12.23 10.30 7.37
CA GLU A 39 12.27 11.18 6.20
C GLU A 39 10.90 11.47 5.59
N PHE A 40 9.90 10.60 5.73
CA PHE A 40 8.65 10.71 4.96
C PHE A 40 7.42 10.96 5.83
N GLY A 41 6.39 11.54 5.22
CA GLY A 41 5.09 11.82 5.87
C GLY A 41 3.91 11.08 5.23
N LEU A 42 4.17 10.27 4.20
CA LEU A 42 3.17 9.51 3.45
C LEU A 42 3.77 8.17 3.01
N VAL A 43 2.99 7.10 3.13
CA VAL A 43 3.32 5.79 2.56
C VAL A 43 2.31 5.38 1.49
N THR A 44 2.80 4.75 0.44
CA THR A 44 1.99 4.04 -0.56
C THR A 44 2.42 2.57 -0.55
N PRO A 45 1.58 1.61 -0.20
CA PRO A 45 1.93 0.19 -0.32
C PRO A 45 2.27 -0.12 -1.78
N GLU A 46 3.48 -0.62 -2.04
CA GLU A 46 3.97 -0.78 -3.41
C GLU A 46 3.21 -1.87 -4.18
N ASN A 47 2.93 -3.00 -3.52
CA ASN A 47 2.31 -4.17 -4.12
C ASN A 47 1.21 -4.79 -3.27
N VAL A 48 1.35 -4.79 -1.94
CA VAL A 48 0.47 -5.55 -1.05
C VAL A 48 -0.96 -5.01 -0.94
N ALA A 49 -1.24 -3.82 -1.51
CA ALA A 49 -2.59 -3.26 -1.61
C ALA A 49 -3.24 -3.45 -2.99
N LYS A 50 -2.61 -4.19 -3.90
CA LYS A 50 -3.19 -4.54 -5.20
C LYS A 50 -4.20 -5.68 -5.06
N PHE A 51 -5.06 -5.83 -6.05
CA PHE A 51 -6.18 -6.78 -6.02
C PHE A 51 -5.72 -8.20 -5.67
N GLY A 52 -4.76 -8.78 -6.41
CA GLY A 52 -4.31 -10.16 -6.21
C GLY A 52 -3.79 -10.43 -4.79
N PRO A 53 -2.86 -9.61 -4.27
CA PRO A 53 -2.39 -9.74 -2.88
C PRO A 53 -3.48 -9.60 -1.81
N VAL A 54 -4.42 -8.67 -1.99
CA VAL A 54 -5.50 -8.40 -1.02
C VAL A 54 -6.61 -9.44 -1.09
N HIS A 55 -6.95 -9.93 -2.27
CA HIS A 55 -8.07 -10.82 -2.53
C HIS A 55 -7.63 -12.04 -3.37
N PRO A 56 -6.74 -12.89 -2.82
CA PRO A 56 -6.09 -13.98 -3.56
C PRO A 56 -7.02 -15.11 -3.95
N GLU A 57 -8.13 -15.30 -3.22
CA GLU A 57 -9.17 -16.31 -3.50
C GLU A 57 -10.55 -15.67 -3.32
N GLN A 58 -11.55 -16.14 -4.08
CA GLN A 58 -12.88 -15.52 -4.16
C GLN A 58 -13.51 -15.25 -2.78
N ASP A 59 -13.41 -16.18 -1.85
CA ASP A 59 -14.02 -16.07 -0.52
C ASP A 59 -13.01 -15.70 0.59
N ARG A 60 -11.81 -15.23 0.24
CA ARG A 60 -10.75 -14.92 1.22
C ARG A 60 -9.97 -13.64 0.91
N TYR A 61 -9.99 -12.72 1.86
CA TYR A 61 -9.11 -11.56 1.90
C TYR A 61 -7.86 -11.79 2.75
N HIS A 62 -6.76 -11.12 2.38
CA HIS A 62 -5.48 -11.17 3.07
C HIS A 62 -4.91 -9.76 3.25
N PHE A 63 -5.26 -9.11 4.37
CA PHE A 63 -4.85 -7.74 4.69
C PHE A 63 -3.56 -7.65 5.51
N GLY A 64 -3.04 -8.75 6.07
CA GLY A 64 -1.91 -8.71 7.03
C GLY A 64 -0.70 -7.88 6.60
N PRO A 65 -0.13 -8.08 5.39
CA PRO A 65 0.99 -7.27 4.93
C PRO A 65 0.64 -5.78 4.69
N LEU A 66 -0.60 -5.48 4.30
CA LEU A 66 -1.09 -4.11 4.18
C LEU A 66 -1.25 -3.47 5.57
N ASP A 67 -1.82 -4.19 6.53
CA ASP A 67 -2.01 -3.75 7.91
C ASP A 67 -0.67 -3.38 8.55
N ALA A 68 0.40 -4.14 8.31
CA ALA A 68 1.73 -3.83 8.81
C ALA A 68 2.24 -2.45 8.31
N ILE A 69 1.96 -2.09 7.05
CA ILE A 69 2.33 -0.78 6.48
C ILE A 69 1.46 0.33 7.08
N VAL A 70 0.14 0.10 7.21
CA VAL A 70 -0.79 1.08 7.78
C VAL A 70 -0.50 1.33 9.27
N GLU A 71 -0.18 0.29 10.03
CA GLU A 71 0.20 0.41 11.43
C GLU A 71 1.50 1.19 11.58
N PHE A 72 2.52 0.90 10.76
CA PHE A 72 3.75 1.68 10.73
C PHE A 72 3.47 3.15 10.44
N ALA A 73 2.63 3.46 9.45
CA ALA A 73 2.24 4.82 9.13
C ALA A 73 1.59 5.52 10.33
N GLY A 74 0.67 4.84 11.02
CA GLY A 74 0.04 5.34 12.25
C GLY A 74 1.06 5.67 13.35
N ARG A 75 1.99 4.76 13.63
CA ARG A 75 3.04 4.96 14.66
C ARG A 75 3.97 6.14 14.35
N HIS A 76 4.20 6.43 13.07
CA HIS A 76 5.09 7.50 12.61
C HIS A 76 4.38 8.81 12.19
N GLN A 77 3.08 8.91 12.44
CA GLN A 77 2.23 10.06 12.08
C GLN A 77 2.26 10.37 10.57
N MET A 78 2.24 9.32 9.76
CA MET A 78 2.19 9.40 8.30
C MET A 78 0.78 9.17 7.80
N GLN A 79 0.46 9.76 6.65
CA GLN A 79 -0.73 9.36 5.89
C GLN A 79 -0.45 8.05 5.13
N ALA A 80 -1.51 7.32 4.78
CA ALA A 80 -1.45 6.19 3.87
C ALA A 80 -2.27 6.49 2.61
N ARG A 81 -1.70 6.22 1.43
CA ARG A 81 -2.40 6.29 0.15
C ARG A 81 -2.53 4.89 -0.43
N GLY A 82 -3.78 4.43 -0.57
CA GLY A 82 -4.07 3.15 -1.21
C GLY A 82 -3.65 3.15 -2.68
N HIS A 83 -3.04 2.05 -3.10
CA HIS A 83 -2.66 1.79 -4.49
C HIS A 83 -2.72 0.27 -4.73
N THR A 84 -3.77 -0.27 -5.33
CA THR A 84 -4.93 0.37 -5.98
C THR A 84 -6.10 -0.62 -5.99
N LEU A 85 -7.33 -0.12 -6.08
CA LEU A 85 -8.53 -0.96 -6.07
C LEU A 85 -8.76 -1.68 -7.41
N VAL A 86 -8.59 -0.96 -8.52
CA VAL A 86 -8.84 -1.49 -9.87
C VAL A 86 -7.63 -1.23 -10.74
N TRP A 87 -7.10 -2.29 -11.34
CA TRP A 87 -5.97 -2.24 -12.26
C TRP A 87 -5.95 -3.48 -13.15
N HIS A 88 -5.36 -3.38 -14.35
CA HIS A 88 -5.30 -4.49 -15.29
C HIS A 88 -4.19 -5.51 -14.96
N SER A 89 -3.32 -5.20 -13.99
CA SER A 89 -2.16 -6.02 -13.62
C SER A 89 -2.26 -6.46 -12.16
N GLN A 90 -1.60 -7.59 -11.84
CA GLN A 90 -1.61 -8.22 -10.51
C GLN A 90 -3.02 -8.51 -10.00
N LEU A 91 -3.89 -9.00 -10.90
CA LEU A 91 -5.16 -9.62 -10.56
C LEU A 91 -4.91 -11.04 -10.00
N ALA A 92 -5.82 -11.54 -9.17
CA ALA A 92 -5.79 -12.95 -8.75
C ALA A 92 -6.28 -13.87 -9.87
N ASP A 93 -5.82 -15.12 -9.88
CA ASP A 93 -6.17 -16.09 -10.91
C ASP A 93 -7.68 -16.35 -11.00
N TRP A 94 -8.41 -16.32 -9.88
CA TRP A 94 -9.87 -16.51 -9.87
C TRP A 94 -10.65 -15.38 -10.56
N VAL A 95 -10.00 -14.22 -10.75
CA VAL A 95 -10.54 -13.10 -11.54
C VAL A 95 -10.30 -13.32 -13.02
N THR A 96 -9.11 -13.78 -13.40
CA THR A 96 -8.67 -13.88 -14.82
C THR A 96 -9.00 -15.21 -15.48
N ALA A 97 -9.15 -16.29 -14.72
CA ALA A 97 -9.45 -17.63 -15.24
C ALA A 97 -10.94 -17.84 -15.57
N ALA A 98 -11.83 -16.97 -15.10
CA ALA A 98 -13.25 -17.10 -15.32
C ALA A 98 -13.68 -16.41 -16.63
N GLU A 99 -14.21 -17.18 -17.58
CA GLU A 99 -15.06 -16.60 -18.63
C GLU A 99 -16.34 -16.06 -17.96
N ARG A 100 -16.50 -14.73 -17.94
CA ARG A 100 -17.66 -14.07 -17.34
C ARG A 100 -18.44 -13.29 -18.39
N SER A 101 -19.77 -13.38 -18.32
CA SER A 101 -20.66 -12.46 -19.03
C SER A 101 -20.50 -11.03 -18.48
N PRO A 102 -20.96 -9.98 -19.19
CA PRO A 102 -21.00 -8.62 -18.66
C PRO A 102 -21.69 -8.53 -17.28
N GLU A 103 -22.74 -9.31 -17.04
CA GLU A 103 -23.44 -9.39 -15.76
C GLU A 103 -22.58 -10.05 -14.68
N GLY A 104 -21.84 -11.11 -15.04
CA GLY A 104 -20.88 -11.76 -14.15
C GLY A 104 -19.71 -10.87 -13.74
N TRP A 105 -19.31 -9.92 -14.60
CA TRP A 105 -18.32 -8.90 -14.26
C TRP A 105 -18.90 -7.80 -13.35
N ARG A 106 -20.16 -7.40 -13.56
CA ARG A 106 -20.82 -6.43 -12.68
C ARG A 106 -21.00 -6.98 -11.27
N GLY A 107 -21.42 -8.24 -11.15
CA GLY A 107 -21.57 -8.92 -9.85
C GLY A 107 -20.30 -8.87 -9.00
N LEU A 108 -19.14 -9.12 -9.60
CA LEU A 108 -17.83 -9.02 -8.94
C LEU A 108 -17.55 -7.66 -8.27
N LEU A 109 -18.08 -6.57 -8.84
CA LEU A 109 -17.86 -5.21 -8.36
C LEU A 109 -18.99 -4.70 -7.46
N SER A 110 -20.03 -5.51 -7.22
CA SER A 110 -21.20 -5.13 -6.41
C SER A 110 -21.30 -5.83 -5.05
N ASP A 111 -20.40 -6.78 -4.78
CA ASP A 111 -20.18 -7.36 -3.45
C ASP A 111 -19.39 -6.38 -2.55
#